data_AF-A0A256WMS5-F1
#
_entry.id   AF-A0A256WMS5-F1
#
_cell.length_a   1.000
_cell.length_b   1.000
_cell.length_c   1.000
_cell.angle_alpha   90.00
_cell.angle_beta   90.00
_cell.angle_gamma   90.00
#
_symmetry.space_group_name_H-M   'P 1'
#
loop_
_entity.id
_entity.type
_entity.pdbx_description
1 polymer ?
#
loop_
_entity_poly.entity_id
_entity_poly.type
_entity_poly.pdbx_seq_one_letter_code
_entity_poly.pdbx_strand_id
1 'polypeptide(L)'
;MDLDQDPFFSEHQDFFYYLLEDSPCINSGTSDIPGMELPETDIIGNPRVYDGQVDMGAYEYVGPVGNNEIPMPAIVEKPSMIHVFPNPLIDYAKIKINSRIEGKTRVFISNLNGAILHQLYHTSSTKLNSIFLFENTKYQLPAGIYILVLEVDGVVVDSEKLEVVKI
;
A
#
# COMPACT_ATOMS: atom_id res chain seq x y z
N MET A 1 27.12 -10.30 -18.90
CA MET A 1 25.85 -10.17 -19.65
C MET A 1 25.93 -8.93 -20.52
N ASP A 2 25.34 -8.99 -21.70
CA ASP A 2 25.20 -7.86 -22.60
C ASP A 2 23.92 -7.08 -22.24
N LEU A 3 24.05 -5.80 -21.85
CA LEU A 3 22.91 -4.96 -21.47
C LEU A 3 22.13 -4.43 -22.69
N ASP A 4 22.52 -4.84 -23.90
CA ASP A 4 21.94 -4.37 -25.16
C ASP A 4 20.77 -5.26 -25.66
N GLN A 5 20.36 -6.28 -24.90
CA GLN A 5 19.22 -7.16 -25.24
C GLN A 5 17.92 -6.69 -24.59
N ASP A 6 16.79 -6.92 -25.27
CA ASP A 6 15.46 -6.64 -24.73
C ASP A 6 15.24 -7.45 -23.44
N PRO A 7 14.95 -6.80 -22.29
CA PRO A 7 14.74 -7.48 -21.02
C PRO A 7 13.43 -8.28 -20.95
N PHE A 8 12.56 -8.23 -21.97
CA PHE A 8 11.27 -8.92 -21.99
C PHE A 8 10.44 -8.65 -20.74
N PHE A 9 10.16 -7.37 -20.50
CA PHE A 9 9.21 -6.96 -19.46
C PHE A 9 7.76 -7.21 -19.89
N SER A 10 6.90 -7.51 -18.92
CA SER A 10 5.45 -7.61 -19.12
C SER A 10 4.84 -6.26 -19.48
N GLU A 11 3.88 -6.23 -20.42
CA GLU A 11 3.13 -5.03 -20.79
C GLU A 11 1.84 -4.84 -19.94
N HIS A 12 1.63 -5.67 -18.91
CA HIS A 12 0.41 -5.61 -18.09
C HIS A 12 0.40 -4.34 -17.20
N GLN A 13 -0.73 -3.63 -17.14
CA GLN A 13 -0.82 -2.28 -16.56
C GLN A 13 -0.37 -2.15 -15.09
N ASP A 14 -0.45 -3.25 -14.33
CA ASP A 14 -0.06 -3.29 -12.92
C ASP A 14 1.37 -3.84 -12.71
N PHE A 15 2.02 -4.35 -13.76
CA PHE A 15 3.27 -5.12 -13.67
C PHE A 15 4.22 -4.87 -14.86
N PHE A 16 4.31 -3.61 -15.32
CA PHE A 16 5.10 -3.19 -16.49
C PHE A 16 6.59 -3.59 -16.51
N TYR A 17 7.12 -4.08 -15.39
CA TYR A 17 8.54 -4.39 -15.20
C TYR A 17 8.79 -5.82 -14.70
N TYR A 18 7.76 -6.68 -14.72
CA TYR A 18 7.92 -8.09 -14.38
C TYR A 18 8.62 -8.83 -15.53
N LEU A 19 9.54 -9.75 -15.22
CA LEU A 19 10.26 -10.54 -16.23
C LEU A 19 9.38 -11.65 -16.80
N LEU A 20 9.45 -11.86 -18.12
CA LEU A 20 8.84 -13.01 -18.80
C LEU A 20 9.79 -14.23 -18.81
N GLU A 21 9.26 -15.42 -19.07
CA GLU A 21 9.95 -16.73 -18.98
C GLU A 21 11.29 -16.81 -19.74
N ASP A 22 11.42 -16.06 -20.83
CA ASP A 22 12.63 -16.02 -21.67
C ASP A 22 13.50 -14.78 -21.46
N SER A 23 13.26 -14.00 -20.41
CA SER A 23 13.99 -12.77 -20.16
C SER A 23 15.49 -13.05 -19.96
N PRO A 24 16.38 -12.29 -20.64
CA PRO A 24 17.80 -12.43 -20.38
C PRO A 24 18.15 -12.04 -18.94
N CYS A 25 17.31 -11.23 -18.26
CA CYS A 25 17.53 -10.74 -16.90
C CYS A 25 17.42 -11.83 -15.82
N ILE A 26 16.86 -12.99 -16.16
CA ILE A 26 16.72 -14.13 -15.22
C ILE A 26 18.11 -14.69 -14.87
N ASN A 27 18.33 -14.96 -13.58
CA ASN A 27 19.55 -15.53 -12.99
C ASN A 27 20.84 -14.81 -13.42
N SER A 28 20.76 -13.50 -13.63
CA SER A 28 21.85 -12.72 -14.23
C SER A 28 22.30 -11.54 -13.38
N GLY A 29 21.65 -11.28 -12.26
CA GLY A 29 22.08 -10.27 -11.30
C GLY A 29 23.26 -10.74 -10.45
N THR A 30 23.94 -9.79 -9.80
CA THR A 30 25.10 -10.08 -8.95
C THR A 30 24.65 -10.30 -7.51
N SER A 31 24.77 -11.53 -7.02
CA SER A 31 24.40 -11.87 -5.63
C SER A 31 25.48 -11.53 -4.60
N ASP A 32 26.75 -11.52 -5.02
CA ASP A 32 27.90 -11.23 -4.17
C ASP A 32 28.39 -9.80 -4.41
N ILE A 33 27.79 -8.86 -3.68
CA ILE A 33 28.15 -7.44 -3.73
C ILE A 33 28.90 -7.10 -2.44
N PRO A 34 30.22 -6.85 -2.49
CA PRO A 34 31.02 -6.60 -1.29
C PRO A 34 30.45 -5.45 -0.44
N GLY A 35 30.17 -5.73 0.83
CA GLY A 35 29.65 -4.74 1.79
C GLY A 35 28.15 -4.47 1.68
N MET A 36 27.41 -5.28 0.91
CA MET A 36 25.96 -5.17 0.79
C MET A 36 25.30 -6.53 1.09
N GLU A 37 24.31 -6.51 1.97
CA GLU A 37 23.40 -7.65 2.13
C GLU A 37 22.21 -7.45 1.19
N LEU A 38 21.83 -8.52 0.48
CA LEU A 38 20.61 -8.49 -0.33
C LEU A 38 19.38 -8.41 0.59
N PRO A 39 18.32 -7.69 0.19
CA PRO A 39 17.05 -7.76 0.89
C PRO A 39 16.51 -9.20 0.85
N GLU A 40 15.70 -9.59 1.84
CA GLU A 40 15.11 -10.93 1.89
C GLU A 40 14.15 -11.18 0.71
N THR A 41 13.49 -10.12 0.22
CA THR A 41 12.50 -10.19 -0.85
C THR A 41 12.70 -9.13 -1.93
N ASP A 42 12.11 -9.38 -3.10
CA ASP A 42 11.94 -8.40 -4.18
C ASP A 42 10.83 -7.36 -3.84
N ILE A 43 10.52 -6.46 -4.77
CA ILE A 43 9.54 -5.37 -4.56
C ILE A 43 8.11 -5.83 -4.31
N ILE A 44 7.78 -7.08 -4.63
CA ILE A 44 6.45 -7.66 -4.52
C ILE A 44 6.37 -8.81 -3.50
N GLY A 45 7.45 -9.04 -2.76
CA GLY A 45 7.52 -10.00 -1.65
C GLY A 45 7.96 -11.41 -2.04
N ASN A 46 8.40 -11.66 -3.28
CA ASN A 46 9.04 -12.93 -3.61
C ASN A 46 10.43 -13.01 -2.98
N PRO A 47 10.95 -14.19 -2.62
CA PRO A 47 12.33 -14.33 -2.16
C PRO A 47 13.31 -13.69 -3.15
N ARG A 48 14.22 -12.83 -2.66
CA ARG A 48 15.17 -12.10 -3.53
C ARG A 48 16.15 -13.03 -4.23
N VAL A 49 16.43 -14.19 -3.64
CA VAL A 49 17.25 -15.23 -4.25
C VAL A 49 16.33 -16.39 -4.59
N TYR A 50 16.10 -16.62 -5.88
CA TYR A 50 15.35 -17.75 -6.39
C TYR A 50 16.26 -18.65 -7.22
N ASP A 51 16.11 -19.96 -7.10
CA ASP A 51 17.00 -20.97 -7.73
C ASP A 51 18.52 -20.73 -7.49
N GLY A 52 18.87 -20.07 -6.38
CA GLY A 52 20.27 -19.82 -5.97
C GLY A 52 20.94 -18.60 -6.61
N GLN A 53 20.23 -17.84 -7.46
CA GLN A 53 20.75 -16.65 -8.12
C GLN A 53 19.74 -15.49 -7.97
N VAL A 54 20.18 -14.26 -8.20
CA VAL A 54 19.28 -13.10 -8.26
C VAL A 54 19.06 -12.69 -9.71
N ASP A 55 17.85 -12.23 -10.02
CA ASP A 55 17.54 -11.60 -11.28
C ASP A 55 18.05 -10.16 -11.32
N MET A 56 18.23 -9.63 -12.53
CA MET A 56 18.50 -8.21 -12.69
C MET A 56 17.22 -7.39 -12.58
N GLY A 57 17.26 -6.37 -11.72
CA GLY A 57 16.14 -5.46 -11.50
C GLY A 57 15.50 -5.64 -10.12
N ALA A 58 14.29 -5.12 -9.97
CA ALA A 58 13.55 -5.06 -8.70
C ALA A 58 12.60 -6.26 -8.47
N TYR A 59 12.49 -7.14 -9.46
CA TYR A 59 11.58 -8.30 -9.48
C TYR A 59 12.39 -9.58 -9.64
N GLU A 60 11.92 -10.66 -9.01
CA GLU A 60 12.41 -12.03 -9.25
C GLU A 60 11.35 -12.84 -10.03
N TYR A 61 11.81 -13.57 -11.04
CA TYR A 61 11.04 -14.52 -11.80
C TYR A 61 11.00 -15.87 -11.06
N VAL A 62 9.82 -16.22 -10.54
CA VAL A 62 9.63 -17.43 -9.72
C VAL A 62 8.97 -18.59 -10.48
N GLY A 63 9.00 -18.55 -11.82
CA GLY A 63 8.38 -19.55 -12.68
C GLY A 63 6.83 -19.53 -12.68
N PRO A 64 6.18 -20.29 -13.57
CA PRO A 64 4.72 -20.38 -13.61
C PRO A 64 4.18 -21.15 -12.39
N VAL A 65 3.33 -20.48 -11.61
CA VAL A 65 2.64 -21.10 -10.47
C VAL A 65 1.42 -21.90 -10.94
N GLY A 66 1.59 -23.09 -11.52
CA GLY A 66 0.56 -24.16 -11.66
C GLY A 66 -0.70 -23.89 -12.54
N ASN A 67 -1.03 -22.63 -12.78
CA ASN A 67 -2.01 -22.10 -13.71
C ASN A 67 -1.23 -21.10 -14.56
N ASN A 68 -1.43 -21.06 -15.87
CA ASN A 68 -0.71 -20.18 -16.83
C ASN A 68 -0.95 -18.67 -16.61
N GLU A 69 -1.24 -18.26 -15.39
CA GLU A 69 -1.25 -16.91 -14.91
C GLU A 69 0.18 -16.60 -14.48
N ILE A 70 0.77 -15.54 -15.05
CA ILE A 70 1.94 -14.88 -14.45
C ILE A 70 1.65 -14.84 -12.95
N PRO A 71 2.54 -15.33 -12.06
CA PRO A 71 2.31 -15.21 -10.62
C PRO A 71 2.04 -13.74 -10.34
N MET A 72 0.76 -13.37 -10.20
CA MET A 72 0.40 -12.10 -9.64
C MET A 72 0.96 -12.22 -8.25
N PRO A 73 2.03 -11.49 -7.91
CA PRO A 73 2.36 -11.41 -6.51
C PRO A 73 1.10 -10.97 -5.80
N ALA A 74 0.75 -11.68 -4.74
CA ALA A 74 -0.11 -11.09 -3.75
C ALA A 74 0.63 -9.82 -3.31
N ILE A 75 0.31 -8.68 -3.89
CA ILE A 75 0.66 -7.40 -3.34
C ILE A 75 0.10 -7.50 -1.92
N VAL A 76 0.93 -7.80 -0.92
CA VAL A 76 0.56 -7.62 0.47
C VAL A 76 0.65 -6.12 0.75
N GLU A 77 0.04 -5.32 -0.14
CA GLU A 77 -0.53 -4.06 0.26
C GLU A 77 -1.49 -4.46 1.35
N LYS A 78 -1.11 -4.17 2.59
CA LYS A 78 -2.02 -4.23 3.72
C LYS A 78 -3.30 -3.55 3.23
N PRO A 79 -4.40 -4.28 3.03
CA PRO A 79 -5.54 -3.72 2.34
C PRO A 79 -6.00 -2.52 3.14
N SER A 80 -5.96 -1.33 2.54
CA SER A 80 -6.37 -0.09 3.23
C SER A 80 -7.74 -0.32 3.84
N MET A 81 -7.79 -0.17 5.14
CA MET A 81 -8.97 -0.29 5.99
C MET A 81 -9.73 1.03 6.04
N ILE A 82 -9.12 2.15 5.65
CA ILE A 82 -9.76 3.46 5.56
C ILE A 82 -9.69 4.00 4.13
N HIS A 83 -10.81 4.55 3.66
CA HIS A 83 -10.98 5.18 2.35
C HIS A 83 -11.78 6.47 2.50
N VAL A 84 -11.34 7.59 1.93
CA VAL A 84 -12.07 8.86 1.95
C VAL A 84 -12.30 9.42 0.54
N PHE A 85 -13.57 9.67 0.20
CA PHE A 85 -13.92 10.19 -1.13
C PHE A 85 -15.14 11.14 -1.12
N PRO A 86 -15.10 12.26 -1.87
CA PRO A 86 -13.97 12.75 -2.64
C PRO A 86 -12.83 13.28 -1.75
N ASN A 87 -11.61 13.21 -2.28
CA ASN A 87 -10.42 13.84 -1.75
C ASN A 87 -9.69 14.48 -2.94
N PRO A 88 -9.55 15.82 -3.02
CA PRO A 88 -9.81 16.82 -1.97
C PRO A 88 -11.28 16.99 -1.56
N LEU A 89 -11.48 17.28 -0.27
CA LEU A 89 -12.74 17.60 0.39
C LEU A 89 -13.08 19.09 0.19
N ILE A 90 -14.26 19.35 -0.36
CA ILE A 90 -14.86 20.70 -0.44
C ILE A 90 -15.85 20.87 0.72
N ASP A 91 -17.05 20.26 0.59
CA ASP A 91 -18.11 20.36 1.59
C ASP A 91 -18.29 19.08 2.39
N TYR A 92 -18.24 17.92 1.74
CA TYR A 92 -18.40 16.63 2.37
C TYR A 92 -17.56 15.53 1.72
N ALA A 93 -17.27 14.48 2.48
CA ALA A 93 -16.64 13.25 2.03
C ALA A 93 -17.32 12.03 2.67
N LYS A 94 -17.30 10.90 1.98
CA LYS A 94 -17.64 9.61 2.54
C LYS A 94 -16.37 8.97 3.06
N ILE A 95 -16.38 8.62 4.34
CA ILE A 95 -15.31 7.86 4.99
C ILE A 95 -15.80 6.42 5.10
N LYS A 96 -15.18 5.52 4.37
CA LYS A 96 -15.43 4.08 4.43
C LYS A 96 -14.36 3.43 5.28
N ILE A 97 -14.79 2.64 6.26
CA ILE A 97 -13.92 1.86 7.13
C ILE A 97 -14.28 0.39 6.99
N ASN A 98 -13.27 -0.43 6.73
CA ASN A 98 -13.35 -1.88 6.67
C ASN A 98 -12.25 -2.47 7.56
N SER A 99 -12.38 -2.27 8.86
CA SER A 99 -11.46 -2.86 9.84
C SER A 99 -11.65 -4.37 9.88
N ARG A 100 -10.57 -5.08 9.57
CA ARG A 100 -10.49 -6.54 9.71
C ARG A 100 -10.05 -6.96 11.11
N ILE A 101 -9.70 -5.99 11.96
CA ILE A 101 -9.14 -6.18 13.30
C ILE A 101 -10.24 -5.91 14.32
N GLU A 102 -10.41 -6.83 15.27
CA GLU A 102 -11.28 -6.64 16.43
C GLU A 102 -10.52 -5.89 17.53
N GLY A 103 -11.20 -4.96 18.19
CA GLY A 103 -10.62 -4.21 19.30
C GLY A 103 -11.32 -2.87 19.51
N LYS A 104 -10.82 -2.10 20.48
CA LYS A 104 -11.28 -0.74 20.74
C LYS A 104 -10.91 0.14 19.56
N THR A 105 -11.90 0.44 18.72
CA THR A 105 -11.68 1.19 17.49
C THR A 105 -11.89 2.67 17.72
N ARG A 106 -10.96 3.47 17.24
CA ARG A 106 -10.99 4.93 17.29
C ARG A 106 -10.68 5.48 15.90
N VAL A 107 -11.48 6.44 15.46
CA VAL A 107 -11.30 7.11 14.16
C VAL A 107 -11.22 8.59 14.44
N PHE A 108 -10.15 9.23 13.99
CA PHE A 108 -9.93 10.64 14.25
C PHE A 108 -9.14 11.33 13.14
N ILE A 109 -9.27 12.65 13.09
CA ILE A 109 -8.50 13.52 12.20
C ILE A 109 -7.42 14.19 13.02
N SER A 110 -6.20 14.17 12.52
CA SER A 110 -5.04 14.82 13.11
C SER A 110 -4.40 15.81 12.14
N ASN A 111 -3.66 16.78 12.68
CA ASN A 111 -2.74 17.58 11.87
C ASN A 111 -1.42 16.82 11.64
N LEU A 112 -0.53 17.40 10.82
CA LEU A 112 0.77 16.79 10.49
C LEU A 112 1.71 16.62 11.71
N ASN A 113 1.46 17.30 12.82
CA ASN A 113 2.23 17.14 14.06
C ASN A 113 1.65 16.02 14.96
N GLY A 114 0.62 15.30 14.50
CA GLY A 114 -0.05 14.25 15.26
C GLY A 114 -1.05 14.75 16.31
N ALA A 115 -1.29 16.07 16.40
CA ALA A 115 -2.30 16.60 17.30
C ALA A 115 -3.70 16.26 16.79
N ILE A 116 -4.52 15.66 17.65
CA ILE A 116 -5.90 15.25 17.33
C ILE A 116 -6.78 16.51 17.26
N LEU A 117 -7.44 16.72 16.12
CA LEU A 117 -8.37 17.82 15.91
C LEU A 117 -9.81 17.39 16.17
N HIS A 118 -10.22 16.24 15.63
CA HIS A 118 -11.58 15.71 15.79
C HIS A 118 -11.58 14.19 15.93
N GLN A 119 -12.35 13.68 16.88
CA GLN A 119 -12.68 12.26 16.98
C GLN A 119 -14.02 12.00 16.29
N LEU A 120 -14.02 11.17 15.25
CA LEU A 120 -15.21 10.86 14.45
C LEU A 120 -15.97 9.66 15.00
N TYR A 121 -15.25 8.69 15.57
CA TYR A 121 -15.84 7.45 16.06
C TYR A 121 -15.03 6.85 17.22
N HIS A 122 -15.73 6.18 18.14
CA HIS A 122 -15.14 5.44 19.25
C HIS A 122 -16.06 4.28 19.67
N THR A 123 -15.52 3.07 19.80
CA THR A 123 -16.24 1.89 20.30
C THR A 123 -15.33 1.00 21.13
N SER A 124 -15.93 0.22 22.03
CA SER A 124 -15.21 -0.58 23.01
C SER A 124 -14.81 -1.99 22.53
N SER A 125 -15.48 -2.61 21.55
CA SER A 125 -15.04 -3.90 20.97
C SER A 125 -15.90 -4.40 19.80
N THR A 126 -15.72 -3.87 18.58
CA THR A 126 -16.38 -4.44 17.38
C THR A 126 -15.53 -4.24 16.13
N LYS A 127 -15.50 -5.23 15.23
CA LYS A 127 -15.08 -5.01 13.83
C LYS A 127 -15.87 -3.85 13.25
N LEU A 128 -15.20 -2.82 12.73
CA LEU A 128 -15.87 -1.68 12.12
C LEU A 128 -15.91 -1.84 10.60
N ASN A 129 -17.08 -2.18 10.08
CA ASN A 129 -17.39 -2.10 8.65
C ASN A 129 -18.53 -1.10 8.45
N SER A 130 -18.20 0.13 8.05
CA SER A 130 -19.16 1.23 8.03
C SER A 130 -18.76 2.32 7.04
N ILE A 131 -19.75 3.06 6.56
CA ILE A 131 -19.55 4.26 5.74
C ILE A 131 -20.18 5.42 6.51
N PHE A 132 -19.41 6.48 6.72
CA PHE A 132 -19.82 7.71 7.39
C PHE A 132 -19.85 8.86 6.40
N LEU A 133 -20.85 9.73 6.51
CA LEU A 133 -20.83 11.04 5.86
C LEU A 133 -20.08 12.02 6.77
N PHE A 134 -18.98 12.55 6.26
CA PHE A 134 -18.22 13.64 6.89
C PHE A 134 -18.60 14.94 6.21
N GLU A 135 -19.13 15.91 6.94
CA GLU A 135 -19.50 17.23 6.42
C GLU A 135 -18.62 18.29 7.08
N ASN A 136 -17.80 18.99 6.30
CA ASN A 136 -16.87 19.98 6.82
C ASN A 136 -17.59 21.18 7.47
N THR A 137 -18.86 21.42 7.14
CA THR A 137 -19.69 22.41 7.84
C THR A 137 -19.84 22.13 9.33
N LYS A 138 -19.78 20.84 9.74
CA LYS A 138 -19.87 20.41 11.13
C LYS A 138 -18.52 20.47 11.86
N TYR A 139 -17.43 20.17 11.16
CA TYR A 139 -16.10 20.03 11.75
C TYR A 139 -15.22 21.29 11.58
N GLN A 140 -15.52 22.13 10.59
CA GLN A 140 -14.89 23.43 10.35
C GLN A 140 -13.36 23.34 10.18
N LEU A 141 -12.88 22.30 9.49
CA LEU A 141 -11.47 22.20 9.14
C LEU A 141 -11.12 23.32 8.15
N PRO A 142 -10.09 24.13 8.44
CA PRO A 142 -9.50 25.05 7.48
C PRO A 142 -9.01 24.33 6.21
N ALA A 143 -8.77 25.08 5.14
CA ALA A 143 -8.07 24.54 3.99
C ALA A 143 -6.65 24.09 4.40
N GLY A 144 -6.25 22.90 3.98
CA GLY A 144 -4.98 22.30 4.40
C GLY A 144 -4.94 20.79 4.25
N ILE A 145 -3.83 20.21 4.72
CA ILE A 145 -3.59 18.77 4.71
C ILE A 145 -3.71 18.23 6.14
N TYR A 146 -4.48 17.15 6.26
CA TYR A 146 -4.75 16.42 7.50
C TYR A 146 -4.53 14.93 7.28
N ILE A 147 -4.41 14.19 8.39
CA ILE A 147 -4.35 12.73 8.37
C ILE A 147 -5.59 12.19 9.06
N LEU A 148 -6.37 11.39 8.33
CA LEU A 148 -7.45 10.59 8.86
C LEU A 148 -6.87 9.26 9.35
N VAL A 149 -7.08 8.94 10.62
CA VAL A 149 -6.41 7.83 11.32
C VAL A 149 -7.42 6.83 11.84
N LEU A 150 -7.14 5.54 11.60
CA LEU A 150 -7.78 4.40 12.23
C LEU A 150 -6.85 3.78 13.26
N GLU A 151 -7.29 3.77 14.52
CA GLU A 151 -6.57 3.21 15.65
C GLU A 151 -7.38 2.06 16.26
N VAL A 152 -6.73 0.94 16.55
CA VAL A 152 -7.33 -0.21 17.24
C VAL A 152 -6.46 -0.55 18.45
N ASP A 153 -7.07 -0.59 19.63
CA ASP A 153 -6.40 -0.87 20.92
C ASP A 153 -5.17 0.01 21.17
N GLY A 154 -5.23 1.28 20.75
CA GLY A 154 -4.15 2.26 20.92
C GLY A 154 -3.03 2.19 19.88
N VAL A 155 -3.13 1.27 18.90
CA VAL A 155 -2.18 1.15 17.80
C VAL A 155 -2.80 1.71 16.53
N VAL A 156 -2.08 2.59 15.82
CA VAL A 156 -2.49 3.05 14.49
C VAL A 156 -2.39 1.88 13.52
N VAL A 157 -3.53 1.44 12.99
CA VAL A 157 -3.59 0.31 12.07
C VAL A 157 -3.74 0.75 10.63
N ASP A 158 -4.26 1.95 10.36
CA ASP A 158 -4.28 2.52 9.02
C ASP A 158 -4.44 4.04 9.06
N SER A 159 -4.06 4.72 7.98
CA SER A 159 -4.23 6.17 7.85
C SER A 159 -4.29 6.61 6.40
N GLU A 160 -5.00 7.70 6.12
CA GLU A 160 -5.13 8.26 4.79
C GLU A 160 -5.03 9.79 4.82
N LYS A 161 -4.42 10.36 3.79
CA LYS A 161 -4.33 11.82 3.62
C LYS A 161 -5.72 12.39 3.36
N LEU A 162 -6.12 13.41 4.11
CA LEU A 162 -7.32 14.20 3.86
C LEU A 162 -6.91 15.62 3.47
N GLU A 163 -7.20 16.03 2.25
CA GLU A 163 -6.95 17.37 1.76
C GLU A 163 -8.25 18.17 1.79
N VAL A 164 -8.24 19.36 2.39
CA VAL A 164 -9.41 20.25 2.48
C VAL A 164 -9.14 21.49 1.65
N VAL A 165 -10.07 21.81 0.75
CA VAL A 165 -10.02 23.00 -0.10
C VAL A 165 -11.19 23.92 0.22
N LYS A 166 -10.96 25.23 0.11
CA LYS A 166 -12.03 26.23 0.07
C LYS A 166 -12.19 26.68 -1.37
N ILE A 167 -13.41 26.63 -1.89
CA ILE A 167 -13.79 27.18 -3.18
C ILE A 167 -14.65 28.42 -2.94
#